data_AF-A0ABD2XDG2-F1
#
_entry.id   AF-A0ABD2XDG2-F1
#
_cell.length_a   1.000
_cell.length_b   1.000
_cell.length_c   1.000
_cell.angle_alpha   90.00
_cell.angle_beta   90.00
_cell.angle_gamma   90.00
#
_symmetry.space_group_name_H-M   'P 1'
#
loop_
_entity.id
_entity.type
_entity.pdbx_description
1 polymer ?
#
loop_
_entity_poly.entity_id
_entity_poly.type
_entity_poly.pdbx_seq_one_letter_code
_entity_poly.pdbx_strand_id
1 'polypeptide(L)'
;MRFITVVFFAAVIAFAAAYEITESNPKFGAMVAQAQSLSERLKRAPVEALCPIKNNYKVDACNWCYCDPTNGHTSCGRKPCPKETPTTTTTEPPSEVSDTCPEGTRFKRDCNECTCEPELGITQCTTKSCPRTERPEFSGNY
;
A
#
# COMPACT_ATOMS: atom_id res chain seq x y z
N MET A 1 -17.16 -30.27 66.74
CA MET A 1 -17.52 -30.06 65.31
C MET A 1 -18.32 -28.78 65.05
N ARG A 2 -19.32 -28.40 65.87
CA ARG A 2 -20.14 -27.19 65.66
C ARG A 2 -19.40 -25.84 65.84
N PHE A 3 -18.36 -25.79 66.67
CA PHE A 3 -17.60 -24.56 66.90
C PHE A 3 -16.70 -24.18 65.71
N ILE A 4 -16.06 -25.17 65.10
CA ILE A 4 -15.17 -24.98 63.95
C ILE A 4 -15.98 -24.46 62.75
N THR A 5 -17.15 -25.04 62.48
CA THR A 5 -18.01 -24.58 61.38
C THR A 5 -18.44 -23.12 61.56
N VAL A 6 -18.79 -22.68 62.78
CA VAL A 6 -19.20 -21.29 63.03
C VAL A 6 -18.05 -20.31 62.79
N VAL A 7 -16.82 -20.66 63.19
CA VAL A 7 -15.64 -19.81 62.97
C VAL A 7 -15.29 -19.72 61.48
N PHE A 8 -15.39 -20.83 60.73
CA PHE A 8 -15.17 -20.82 59.29
C PHE A 8 -16.22 -19.98 58.55
N PHE A 9 -17.51 -20.12 58.89
CA PHE A 9 -18.55 -19.29 58.27
C PHE A 9 -18.36 -17.80 58.59
N ALA A 10 -18.00 -17.45 59.83
CA ALA A 10 -17.72 -16.07 60.21
C ALA A 10 -16.51 -15.49 59.45
N ALA A 11 -15.44 -16.29 59.27
CA ALA A 11 -14.27 -15.89 58.51
C ALA A 11 -14.60 -15.68 57.03
N VAL A 12 -15.34 -16.59 56.40
CA VAL A 12 -15.76 -16.47 54.99
C VAL A 12 -16.61 -15.22 54.77
N ILE A 13 -17.53 -14.92 55.69
CA ILE A 13 -18.35 -13.69 55.62
C ILE A 13 -17.48 -12.44 55.77
N ALA A 14 -16.51 -12.44 56.70
CA ALA A 14 -15.59 -11.31 56.88
C ALA A 14 -14.69 -11.08 55.65
N PHE A 15 -14.19 -12.15 55.02
CA PHE A 15 -13.41 -12.07 53.79
C PHE A 15 -14.25 -11.60 52.60
N ALA A 16 -15.49 -12.07 52.47
CA ALA A 16 -16.40 -11.61 51.41
C ALA A 16 -16.73 -10.11 51.56
N ALA A 17 -17.03 -9.65 52.77
CA ALA A 17 -17.28 -8.23 53.03
C ALA A 17 -16.03 -7.37 52.80
N ALA A 18 -14.84 -7.85 53.15
CA ALA A 18 -13.59 -7.15 52.87
C ALA A 18 -13.30 -7.07 51.36
N TYR A 19 -13.67 -8.09 50.59
CA TYR A 19 -13.53 -8.11 49.13
C TYR A 19 -14.45 -7.07 48.47
N GLU A 20 -15.71 -6.98 48.88
CA GLU A 20 -16.66 -5.96 48.37
C GLU A 20 -16.22 -4.52 48.66
N ILE A 21 -15.55 -4.27 49.79
CA ILE A 21 -15.06 -2.93 50.15
C ILE A 21 -13.94 -2.45 49.21
N THR A 22 -13.14 -3.35 48.61
CA THR A 22 -12.07 -2.95 47.69
C THR A 22 -12.58 -2.35 46.38
N GLU A 23 -13.81 -2.65 45.99
CA GLU A 23 -14.47 -2.09 44.81
C GLU A 23 -14.98 -0.66 45.06
N SER A 24 -15.22 -0.29 46.32
CA SER A 24 -15.75 1.01 46.72
C SER A 24 -14.69 2.12 46.83
N ASN A 25 -13.40 1.83 46.63
CA ASN A 25 -12.36 2.86 46.71
C ASN A 25 -12.45 3.79 45.49
N PRO A 26 -12.87 5.06 45.68
CA PRO A 26 -13.14 5.98 44.57
C PRO A 26 -11.88 6.27 43.73
N LYS A 27 -10.67 6.08 44.31
CA LYS A 27 -9.40 6.23 43.59
C LYS A 27 -9.16 5.09 42.60
N PHE A 28 -9.54 3.87 42.96
CA PHE A 28 -9.42 2.71 42.07
C PHE A 28 -10.46 2.79 40.95
N GLY A 29 -11.71 3.13 41.28
CA GLY A 29 -12.77 3.38 40.30
C GLY A 29 -12.40 4.49 39.30
N ALA A 30 -11.79 5.59 39.77
CA ALA A 30 -11.32 6.68 38.90
C ALA A 30 -10.18 6.26 37.96
N MET A 31 -9.22 5.47 38.43
CA MET A 31 -8.14 4.95 37.58
C MET A 31 -8.63 3.95 36.54
N VAL A 32 -9.55 3.05 36.92
CA VAL A 32 -10.19 2.09 35.99
C VAL A 32 -11.02 2.84 34.94
N ALA A 33 -11.79 3.85 35.35
CA ALA A 33 -12.55 4.70 34.43
C ALA A 33 -11.63 5.49 33.47
N GLN A 34 -10.49 6.01 33.95
CA GLN A 34 -9.49 6.66 33.10
C GLN A 34 -8.88 5.68 32.09
N ALA A 35 -8.45 4.49 32.51
CA ALA A 35 -7.88 3.47 31.63
C ALA A 35 -8.88 2.99 30.57
N GLN A 36 -10.15 2.77 30.97
CA GLN A 36 -11.23 2.45 30.04
C GLN A 36 -11.46 3.58 29.04
N SER A 37 -11.51 4.84 29.47
CA SER A 37 -11.70 5.99 28.58
C SER A 37 -10.55 6.19 27.58
N LEU A 38 -9.29 5.92 27.97
CA LEU A 38 -8.14 5.99 27.08
C LEU A 38 -8.17 4.87 26.04
N SER A 39 -8.51 3.65 26.46
CA SER A 39 -8.67 2.51 25.53
C SER A 39 -9.78 2.76 24.52
N GLU A 40 -10.91 3.32 24.93
CA GLU A 40 -12.01 3.70 24.02
C GLU A 40 -11.63 4.87 23.10
N ARG A 41 -10.86 5.85 23.59
CA ARG A 41 -10.31 6.91 22.74
C ARG A 41 -9.27 6.40 21.74
N LEU A 42 -8.46 5.40 22.10
CA LEU A 42 -7.53 4.77 21.17
C LEU A 42 -8.27 3.95 20.09
N LYS A 43 -9.32 3.22 20.47
CA LYS A 43 -10.20 2.51 19.51
C LYS A 43 -10.93 3.48 18.56
N ARG A 44 -11.12 4.73 18.99
CA ARG A 44 -11.81 5.79 18.24
C ARG A 44 -10.86 6.82 17.66
N ALA A 45 -9.54 6.63 17.79
CA ALA A 45 -8.58 7.41 17.06
C ALA A 45 -8.96 7.28 15.57
N PRO A 46 -9.08 8.40 14.83
CA PRO A 46 -9.50 8.33 13.45
C PRO A 46 -8.53 7.40 12.72
N VAL A 47 -9.07 6.41 12.03
CA VAL A 47 -8.28 5.40 11.31
C VAL A 47 -7.28 6.08 10.36
N GLU A 48 -7.62 7.28 9.85
CA GLU A 48 -6.70 8.14 9.10
C GLU A 48 -5.44 8.60 9.85
N ALA A 49 -5.45 8.70 11.18
CA ALA A 49 -4.27 9.14 11.96
C ALA A 49 -3.21 8.03 12.09
N LEU A 50 -3.64 6.76 12.16
CA LEU A 50 -2.73 5.62 12.21
C LEU A 50 -2.34 5.13 10.81
N CYS A 51 -3.26 5.21 9.85
CA CYS A 51 -3.06 4.79 8.46
C CYS A 51 -3.39 5.96 7.50
N PRO A 52 -2.46 6.89 7.26
CA PRO A 52 -2.72 8.15 6.54
C PRO A 52 -3.05 7.99 5.05
N ILE A 53 -2.71 6.85 4.44
CA ILE A 53 -2.96 6.60 3.02
C ILE A 53 -4.28 5.84 2.84
N LYS A 54 -4.40 4.68 3.49
CA LYS A 54 -5.54 3.72 3.55
C LYS A 54 -5.06 2.46 4.29
N ASN A 55 -5.99 1.61 4.74
CA ASN A 55 -5.65 0.31 5.35
C ASN A 55 -5.09 -0.69 4.32
N ASN A 56 -5.41 -0.53 3.03
CA ASN A 56 -4.84 -1.32 1.95
C ASN A 56 -4.33 -0.37 0.87
N TYR A 57 -3.06 -0.46 0.52
CA TYR A 57 -2.45 0.40 -0.48
C TYR A 57 -1.34 -0.30 -1.24
N LYS A 58 -1.09 0.20 -2.45
CA LYS A 58 -0.02 -0.28 -3.33
C LYS A 58 1.24 0.55 -3.07
N VAL A 59 2.38 -0.10 -2.85
CA VAL A 59 3.66 0.60 -2.63
C VAL A 59 4.50 0.69 -3.92
N ASP A 60 4.29 -0.25 -4.85
CA ASP A 60 4.96 -0.30 -6.14
C ASP A 60 4.07 -1.01 -7.18
N ALA A 61 4.62 -1.47 -8.31
CA ALA A 61 3.86 -2.15 -9.36
C ALA A 61 3.22 -3.49 -8.91
N CYS A 62 3.71 -4.17 -7.88
CA CYS A 62 3.28 -5.54 -7.56
C CYS A 62 3.06 -5.85 -6.08
N ASN A 63 3.66 -5.07 -5.18
CA ASN A 63 3.56 -5.23 -3.75
C ASN A 63 2.42 -4.38 -3.19
N TRP A 64 1.66 -5.03 -2.33
CA TRP A 64 0.56 -4.45 -1.58
C TRP A 64 0.92 -4.46 -0.10
N CYS A 65 0.52 -3.41 0.58
CA CYS A 65 0.68 -3.22 2.00
C CYS A 65 -0.69 -3.17 2.68
N TYR A 66 -0.76 -3.79 3.85
CA TYR A 66 -1.87 -3.66 4.78
C TYR A 66 -1.41 -2.91 6.03
N CYS A 67 -2.15 -1.87 6.40
CA CYS A 67 -1.98 -1.12 7.64
C CYS A 67 -3.13 -1.49 8.60
N ASP A 68 -2.77 -2.00 9.78
CA ASP A 68 -3.71 -2.38 10.82
C ASP A 68 -4.27 -1.11 11.50
N PRO A 69 -5.58 -0.84 11.40
CA PRO A 69 -6.18 0.37 11.94
C PRO A 69 -6.18 0.43 13.48
N THR A 70 -5.88 -0.68 14.16
CA THR A 70 -5.91 -0.75 15.63
C THR A 70 -4.59 -0.37 16.28
N ASN A 71 -3.47 -0.55 15.58
CA ASN A 71 -2.12 -0.35 16.12
C ASN A 71 -1.16 0.36 15.14
N GLY A 72 -1.57 0.65 13.90
CA GLY A 72 -0.77 1.31 12.87
C GLY A 72 0.35 0.43 12.28
N HIS A 73 0.41 -0.86 12.63
CA HIS A 73 1.44 -1.75 12.11
C HIS A 73 1.19 -2.03 10.62
N THR A 74 2.26 -1.98 9.83
CA THR A 74 2.20 -2.14 8.39
C THR A 74 2.93 -3.40 7.97
N SER A 75 2.25 -4.25 7.18
CA SER A 75 2.80 -5.46 6.58
C SER A 75 2.70 -5.39 5.07
N CYS A 76 3.84 -5.51 4.37
CA CYS A 76 3.91 -5.43 2.92
C CYS A 76 4.38 -6.74 2.31
N GLY A 77 3.85 -7.06 1.13
CA GLY A 77 4.46 -8.05 0.25
C GLY A 77 5.90 -7.66 -0.10
N ARG A 78 6.77 -8.67 -0.23
CA ARG A 78 8.18 -8.49 -0.65
C ARG A 78 8.46 -9.27 -1.92
N LYS A 79 7.53 -9.25 -2.86
CA LYS A 79 7.74 -9.87 -4.16
C LYS A 79 8.73 -9.00 -4.95
N PRO A 80 9.72 -9.60 -5.62
CA PRO A 80 10.53 -8.85 -6.56
C PRO A 80 9.61 -8.38 -7.69
N CYS A 81 9.34 -7.08 -7.74
CA CYS A 81 8.46 -6.58 -8.78
C CYS A 81 9.16 -6.58 -10.13
N PRO A 82 8.51 -7.08 -11.17
CA PRO A 82 8.96 -6.80 -12.52
C PRO A 82 8.96 -5.28 -12.65
N LYS A 83 10.10 -4.71 -13.06
CA LYS A 83 10.12 -3.33 -13.50
C LYS A 83 9.12 -3.27 -14.64
N GLU A 84 8.11 -2.43 -14.52
CA GLU A 84 7.26 -2.07 -15.65
C GLU A 84 8.16 -1.30 -16.62
N THR A 85 8.96 -2.01 -17.41
CA THR A 85 9.33 -1.53 -18.73
C THR A 85 8.01 -1.35 -19.45
N PRO A 86 7.67 -0.14 -19.91
CA PRO A 86 6.43 0.10 -20.60
C PRO A 86 6.31 -0.93 -21.72
N THR A 87 5.20 -1.67 -21.68
CA THR A 87 4.83 -2.69 -22.64
C THR A 87 5.10 -2.20 -24.06
N THR A 88 6.23 -2.63 -24.61
CA THR A 88 6.35 -2.86 -26.04
C THR A 88 6.70 -4.32 -26.16
N THR A 89 5.68 -5.11 -26.46
CA THR A 89 5.85 -6.40 -27.10
C THR A 89 6.86 -6.24 -28.22
N THR A 90 8.10 -6.65 -28.00
CA THR A 90 9.05 -7.25 -28.94
C THR A 90 10.36 -7.44 -28.18
N THR A 91 10.76 -8.69 -28.01
CA THR A 91 12.13 -9.10 -27.71
C THR A 91 13.12 -8.32 -28.58
N GLU A 92 13.85 -7.35 -28.04
CA GLU A 92 15.22 -6.97 -28.47
C GLU A 92 15.86 -5.96 -27.50
N PRO A 93 17.21 -5.94 -27.38
CA PRO A 93 17.97 -5.25 -26.33
C PRO A 93 17.88 -3.71 -26.41
N PRO A 94 18.29 -2.98 -25.35
CA PRO A 94 18.14 -1.53 -25.25
C PRO A 94 18.77 -0.81 -26.44
N SER A 95 17.98 -0.06 -27.20
CA SER A 95 18.50 0.93 -28.14
C SER A 95 19.22 2.01 -27.35
N GLU A 96 20.55 1.98 -27.38
CA GLU A 96 21.43 3.06 -26.95
C GLU A 96 21.08 4.32 -27.76
N VAL A 97 20.43 5.29 -27.11
CA VAL A 97 20.17 6.60 -27.72
C VAL A 97 21.49 7.37 -27.68
N SER A 98 22.03 7.71 -28.85
CA SER A 98 23.27 8.47 -29.01
C SER A 98 22.99 9.78 -29.74
N ASP A 99 23.84 10.80 -29.57
CA ASP A 99 23.70 12.09 -30.28
C ASP A 99 23.67 11.92 -31.80
N THR A 100 24.30 10.84 -32.28
CA THR A 100 24.37 10.43 -33.69
C THR A 100 23.07 9.76 -34.19
N CYS A 101 22.33 9.10 -33.30
CA CYS A 101 21.06 8.41 -33.59
C CYS A 101 19.97 8.87 -32.61
N PRO A 102 19.36 10.06 -32.82
CA PRO A 102 18.43 10.67 -31.85
C PRO A 102 17.13 9.88 -31.68
N GLU A 103 16.75 9.07 -32.68
CA GLU A 103 15.57 8.18 -32.63
C GLU A 103 15.91 6.78 -32.07
N GLY A 104 17.16 6.55 -31.66
CA GLY A 104 17.69 5.24 -31.23
C GLY A 104 18.26 4.41 -32.38
N THR A 105 18.86 3.27 -32.06
CA THR A 105 19.47 2.37 -33.06
C THR A 105 18.44 1.59 -33.87
N ARG A 106 17.21 1.41 -33.36
CA ARG A 106 16.08 0.83 -34.10
C ARG A 106 14.80 1.61 -33.84
N PHE A 107 14.15 2.09 -34.90
CA PHE A 107 12.94 2.90 -34.82
C PHE A 107 12.03 2.69 -36.03
N LYS A 108 10.81 3.24 -35.98
CA LYS A 108 9.85 3.16 -37.09
C LYS A 108 9.54 4.55 -37.63
N ARG A 109 9.58 4.70 -38.96
CA ARG A 109 9.12 5.88 -39.68
C ARG A 109 8.00 5.47 -40.61
N ASP A 110 6.81 6.01 -40.36
CA ASP A 110 5.57 5.52 -40.95
C ASP A 110 5.38 4.01 -40.70
N CYS A 111 5.28 3.20 -41.75
CA CYS A 111 5.22 1.74 -41.70
C CYS A 111 6.59 1.06 -41.88
N ASN A 112 7.64 1.85 -42.09
CA ASN A 112 8.98 1.35 -42.35
C ASN A 112 9.77 1.19 -41.05
N GLU A 113 10.45 0.05 -40.95
CA GLU A 113 11.44 -0.21 -39.90
C GLU A 113 12.79 0.33 -40.34
N CYS A 114 13.41 1.11 -39.45
CA CYS A 114 14.67 1.80 -39.63
C CYS A 114 15.70 1.36 -38.58
N THR A 115 16.95 1.24 -38.99
CA THR A 115 18.10 0.96 -38.13
C THR A 115 19.15 2.06 -38.34
N CYS A 116 19.73 2.57 -37.25
CA CYS A 116 20.77 3.59 -37.26
C CYS A 116 22.07 3.04 -36.67
N GLU A 117 23.18 3.20 -37.39
CA GLU A 117 24.52 2.83 -36.96
C GLU A 117 25.09 3.93 -36.04
N PRO A 118 25.24 3.69 -34.72
CA PRO A 118 25.62 4.74 -33.76
C PRO A 118 27.03 5.31 -33.99
N GLU A 119 27.94 4.56 -34.61
CA GLU A 119 29.31 5.01 -34.89
C GLU A 119 29.40 5.95 -36.10
N LEU A 120 28.54 5.74 -37.12
CA LEU A 120 28.61 6.45 -38.40
C LEU A 120 27.40 7.39 -38.66
N GLY A 121 26.31 7.25 -37.91
CA GLY A 121 25.05 7.97 -38.10
C GLY A 121 24.28 7.57 -39.36
N ILE A 122 24.62 6.43 -39.94
CA ILE A 122 23.98 5.95 -41.16
C ILE A 122 22.67 5.28 -40.79
N THR A 123 21.56 5.80 -41.32
CA THR A 123 20.23 5.22 -41.15
C THR A 123 19.83 4.43 -42.38
N GLN A 124 19.34 3.21 -42.18
CA GLN A 124 18.81 2.35 -43.23
C GLN A 124 17.38 1.96 -42.87
N CYS A 125 16.44 2.18 -43.79
CA CYS A 125 15.03 1.83 -43.61
C CYS A 125 14.58 0.82 -44.66
N THR A 126 13.64 -0.03 -44.27
CA THR A 126 12.83 -0.79 -45.23
C THR A 126 12.05 0.18 -46.15
N THR A 127 11.74 -0.26 -47.37
CA THR A 127 11.08 0.56 -48.39
C THR A 127 9.69 0.02 -48.73
N LYS A 128 8.86 -0.16 -47.71
CA LYS A 128 7.45 -0.50 -47.85
C LYS A 128 6.67 0.73 -48.30
N SER A 129 5.74 0.54 -49.24
CA SER A 129 4.76 1.56 -49.62
C SER A 129 3.75 1.71 -48.48
N CYS A 130 3.91 2.74 -47.67
CA CYS A 130 3.02 2.97 -46.53
C CYS A 130 1.68 3.56 -47.00
N PRO A 131 0.55 3.08 -46.45
CA PRO A 131 -0.75 3.68 -46.75
C PRO A 131 -0.72 5.15 -46.31
N ARG A 132 -1.26 6.05 -47.13
CA ARG A 132 -1.54 7.42 -46.65
C ARG A 132 -2.60 7.28 -45.57
N THR A 133 -2.24 7.52 -44.32
CA THR A 133 -3.25 7.74 -43.29
C THR A 133 -4.00 8.98 -43.74
N GLU A 134 -5.24 8.82 -44.18
CA GLU A 134 -6.15 9.92 -44.42
C GLU A 134 -6.17 10.75 -43.13
N ARG A 135 -5.54 11.92 -43.15
CA ARG A 135 -5.72 12.92 -42.10
C ARG A 135 -7.23 13.15 -42.06
N PRO A 136 -7.92 12.97 -40.91
CA PRO A 136 -9.35 13.22 -40.86
C PRO A 136 -9.59 14.65 -41.33
N GLU A 137 -10.25 14.79 -42.48
CA GLU A 137 -10.76 16.07 -42.96
C GLU A 137 -11.66 16.60 -41.86
N PHE A 138 -11.27 17.74 -41.30
CA PHE A 138 -12.10 18.51 -40.40
C PHE A 138 -13.27 19.03 -41.24
N SER A 139 -14.33 18.23 -41.39
CA SER A 139 -15.61 18.67 -41.95
C SER A 139 -16.26 19.58 -40.90
N GLY A 140 -15.86 20.86 -40.93
CA GLY A 140 -16.61 21.93 -40.34
C GLY A 140 -17.83 22.20 -41.22
N ASN A 141 -19.01 21.87 -40.72
CA ASN A 141 -20.27 22.37 -41.27
C ASN A 141 -20.72 23.55 -40.41
N TYR A 142 -20.69 24.75 -41.00
CA TYR A 142 -21.47 25.92 -40.58
C TYR A 142 -22.86 25.85 -41.21
#